data_AF-A0A6J7NYM2-F1
#
_entry.id   AF-A0A6J7NYM2-F1
#
_cell.length_a   1.000
_cell.length_b   1.000
_cell.length_c   1.000
_cell.angle_alpha   90.00
_cell.angle_beta   90.00
_cell.angle_gamma   90.00
#
_symmetry.space_group_name_H-M   'P 1'
#
loop_
_entity.id
_entity.type
_entity.pdbx_description
1 polymer ?
#
loop_
_entity_poly.entity_id
_entity_poly.type
_entity_poly.pdbx_seq_one_letter_code
_entity_poly.pdbx_strand_id
1 'polypeptide(L)' 'MWSSDDCSPGGEPNIVVMKPGDSYEVSVTWEGEVTEGSCPKAPPLAKAGTYDAEGLNGGVSSKSKSFMVT' A
#
# COMPACT_ATOMS: atom_id res chain seq x y z
N MET A 1 -4.00 -2.85 10.17
CA MET A 1 -4.08 -2.12 8.89
C MET A 1 -2.70 -1.58 8.55
N TRP A 2 -2.29 -1.68 7.29
CA TRP A 2 -1.04 -1.10 6.78
C TRP A 2 -1.31 -0.36 5.47
N SER A 3 -0.55 0.72 5.21
CA SER A 3 -0.55 1.45 3.95
C SER A 3 0.88 1.85 3.59
N SER A 4 1.21 1.85 2.29
CA SER A 4 2.48 2.40 1.79
C SER A 4 2.65 3.89 2.10
N ASP A 5 1.56 4.59 2.39
CA ASP A 5 1.56 6.03 2.68
C ASP A 5 1.88 6.33 4.15
N ASP A 6 1.68 5.38 5.07
CA ASP A 6 1.75 5.61 6.52
C ASP A 6 3.17 6.03 6.99
N CYS A 7 4.20 5.54 6.29
CA CYS A 7 5.61 5.86 6.54
C CYS A 7 6.27 6.64 5.40
N SER A 8 5.49 7.34 4.58
CA SER A 8 6.01 8.24 3.56
C SER A 8 6.39 9.58 4.20
N PRO A 9 7.67 9.95 4.32
CA PRO A 9 8.09 11.22 4.95
C PRO A 9 7.69 12.47 4.14
N GLY A 10 6.89 12.32 3.08
CA GLY A 10 6.73 13.31 2.03
C GLY A 10 7.96 13.38 1.13
N GLY A 11 7.88 14.16 0.06
CA GLY A 11 8.95 14.31 -0.92
C GLY A 11 8.43 14.93 -2.21
N GLU A 12 9.31 15.08 -3.20
CA GLU A 12 8.88 15.50 -4.53
C GLU A 12 7.92 14.46 -5.13
N PRO A 13 6.81 14.89 -5.75
CA PRO A 13 5.87 13.97 -6.36
C PRO A 13 6.53 13.24 -7.53
N ASN A 14 6.38 11.91 -7.56
CA ASN A 14 6.76 11.12 -8.73
C ASN A 14 5.66 11.22 -9.79
N ILE A 15 5.77 12.18 -10.70
CA ILE A 15 4.78 12.45 -11.73
C ILE A 15 5.13 11.68 -13.01
N VAL A 16 4.24 10.77 -13.42
CA VAL A 16 4.32 10.06 -14.70
C VAL A 16 3.19 10.54 -15.60
N VAL A 17 3.53 11.16 -16.73
CA VAL A 17 2.55 11.60 -17.74
C VAL A 17 2.20 10.42 -18.64
N MET A 18 0.94 9.97 -18.60
CA MET A 18 0.44 8.86 -19.41
C MET A 18 -0.31 9.35 -20.64
N LYS A 19 -0.13 8.68 -21.78
CA LYS A 19 -0.95 8.86 -22.98
C LYS A 19 -2.14 7.88 -22.95
N PRO A 20 -3.21 8.15 -23.72
CA PRO A 20 -4.30 7.21 -23.87
C PRO A 20 -3.81 5.83 -24.35
N GLY A 21 -4.16 4.78 -23.62
CA GLY A 21 -3.75 3.41 -23.91
C GLY A 21 -2.48 2.94 -23.18
N ASP A 22 -1.73 3.85 -22.55
CA ASP A 22 -0.59 3.46 -21.71
C ASP A 22 -1.07 2.72 -20.46
N SER A 23 -0.26 1.79 -19.98
CA SER A 23 -0.42 1.13 -18.67
C SER A 23 0.71 1.51 -17.74
N TYR A 24 0.40 1.61 -16.45
CA TYR A 24 1.38 1.84 -15.40
C TYR A 24 1.16 0.83 -14.28
N GLU A 25 2.26 0.32 -13.72
CA GLU A 25 2.24 -0.70 -12.68
C GLU A 25 3.18 -0.29 -11.55
N VAL A 26 2.75 -0.52 -10.32
CA VAL A 26 3.55 -0.36 -9.11
C VAL A 26 3.52 -1.68 -8.37
N SER A 27 4.70 -2.18 -8.01
CA SER A 27 4.83 -3.31 -7.11
C SER A 27 5.33 -2.82 -5.76
N VAL A 28 4.63 -3.21 -4.70
CA VAL A 28 4.97 -2.88 -3.33
C VAL A 28 5.10 -4.19 -2.55
N THR A 29 6.22 -4.34 -1.84
CA THR A 29 6.41 -5.46 -0.91
C THR A 29 5.94 -5.03 0.47
N TRP A 30 5.04 -5.82 1.05
CA TRP A 30 4.63 -5.65 2.44
C TRP A 30 5.40 -6.63 3.32
N GLU A 31 6.23 -6.10 4.22
CA GLU A 31 7.09 -6.87 5.13
C GLU A 31 6.31 -7.45 6.34
N GLY A 32 4.97 -7.39 6.32
CA GLY A 32 4.13 -7.90 7.39
C GLY A 32 3.94 -6.94 8.56
N GLU A 33 4.36 -5.68 8.44
CA GLU A 33 4.25 -4.67 9.50
C GLU A 33 2.87 -4.02 9.55
N VAL A 34 2.47 -3.53 10.73
CA VAL A 34 1.22 -2.81 10.94
C VAL A 34 1.52 -1.39 11.39
N THR A 35 0.91 -0.41 10.73
CA THR A 35 1.16 1.02 10.92
C THR A 35 -0.05 1.77 11.47
N GLU A 36 -1.27 1.26 11.25
CA GLU A 36 -2.53 1.84 11.71
C GLU A 36 -2.72 3.33 11.39
N GLY A 37 -2.24 3.80 10.24
CA GLY A 37 -2.34 5.21 9.84
C GLY A 37 -1.23 6.11 10.40
N SER A 38 -0.17 5.52 10.98
CA SER A 38 0.97 6.25 11.56
C SER A 38 2.29 5.61 11.17
N CYS A 39 3.42 6.32 11.32
CA CYS A 39 4.75 5.72 11.15
C CYS A 39 5.41 5.43 12.50
N PRO A 40 5.14 4.28 13.14
CA PRO A 40 5.78 3.92 14.39
C PRO A 40 7.27 3.62 14.16
N LYS A 41 8.12 3.99 15.12
CA LYS A 41 9.56 3.68 15.10
C LYS A 41 9.85 2.16 15.14
N ALA A 42 8.92 1.39 15.70
CA ALA A 42 8.99 -0.06 15.81
C ALA A 42 7.58 -0.63 15.56
N PRO A 43 7.16 -0.79 14.29
CA PRO A 43 5.87 -1.34 13.96
C PRO A 43 5.74 -2.79 14.45
N PRO A 44 4.59 -3.18 15.01
CA PRO A 44 4.33 -4.58 15.29
C PRO A 44 4.10 -5.36 13.99
N LEU A 45 4.35 -6.67 14.03
CA LEU A 45 3.99 -7.58 12.95
C LEU A 45 2.49 -7.89 12.94
N ALA A 46 1.97 -8.15 11.76
CA ALA A 46 0.62 -8.63 11.53
C ALA A 46 0.44 -10.01 12.15
N LYS A 47 -0.75 -10.23 12.72
CA LYS A 47 -1.13 -11.54 13.26
C LYS A 47 -1.49 -12.48 12.11
N ALA A 48 -1.33 -13.78 12.31
CA ALA A 48 -1.87 -14.78 11.39
C ALA A 48 -3.38 -14.58 11.21
N GLY A 49 -3.86 -14.74 9.98
CA GLY A 49 -5.26 -14.52 9.63
C GLY A 49 -5.47 -14.13 8.17
N THR A 50 -6.72 -13.88 7.83
CA THR A 50 -7.12 -13.41 6.49
C THR A 50 -7.10 -11.89 6.45
N TYR A 51 -6.52 -11.36 5.38
CA TYR A 51 -6.43 -9.93 5.10
C TYR A 51 -6.92 -9.64 3.69
N ASP A 52 -7.29 -8.39 3.47
CA ASP A 52 -7.73 -7.85 2.19
C ASP A 52 -6.75 -6.77 1.74
N ALA A 53 -6.27 -6.88 0.50
CA ALA A 53 -5.41 -5.90 -0.13
C ALA A 53 -6.18 -5.08 -1.17
N GLU A 54 -6.03 -3.76 -1.11
CA GLU A 54 -6.60 -2.81 -2.05
C GLU A 54 -5.51 -1.87 -2.58
N GLY A 55 -5.51 -1.60 -3.88
CA GLY A 55 -4.66 -0.61 -4.50
C GLY A 55 -5.38 0.74 -4.59
N LEU A 56 -4.69 1.81 -4.22
CA LEU A 56 -5.20 3.18 -4.25
C LEU A 56 -4.26 4.06 -5.08
N ASN A 57 -4.84 4.88 -5.96
CA ASN A 57 -4.13 5.94 -6.67
C ASN A 57 -4.99 7.20 -6.71
N GLY A 58 -4.74 8.13 -5.79
CA GLY A 58 -5.60 9.29 -5.58
C GLY A 58 -7.04 8.86 -5.26
N GLY A 59 -8.01 9.29 -6.07
CA GLY A 59 -9.42 8.92 -5.91
C GLY A 59 -9.84 7.60 -6.55
N VAL A 60 -8.90 6.84 -7.12
CA VAL A 60 -9.17 5.56 -7.80
C VAL A 60 -8.77 4.39 -6.91
N SER A 61 -9.69 3.46 -6.70
CA SER A 61 -9.48 2.25 -5.91
C SER A 61 -9.65 0.98 -6.76
N SER A 62 -8.83 -0.03 -6.51
CA SER A 62 -9.02 -1.35 -7.09
C SER A 62 -10.17 -2.12 -6.42
N LYS A 63 -10.52 -3.28 -6.98
CA LYS A 63 -11.24 -4.29 -6.20
C LYS A 63 -10.31 -4.85 -5.12
N SER A 64 -10.89 -5.24 -3.99
CA SER A 64 -10.17 -5.92 -2.92
C SER A 64 -9.77 -7.34 -3.30
N LYS A 65 -8.62 -7.79 -2.79
CA LYS A 65 -8.09 -9.14 -2.97
C LYS A 65 -7.71 -9.74 -1.62
N SER A 66 -8.38 -10.83 -1.24
CA SER A 66 -8.08 -11.54 0.00
C SER A 66 -6.85 -12.44 -0.11
N PHE A 67 -6.09 -12.51 0.98
CA PHE A 67 -4.94 -13.39 1.16
C PHE A 67 -4.79 -13.80 2.64
N MET A 68 -3.94 -14.78 2.92
CA MET A 68 -3.72 -15.31 4.27
C MET A 68 -2.28 -15.08 4.71
N VAL A 69 -2.12 -14.59 5.93
CA VAL A 69 -0.84 -14.56 6.67
C VAL A 69 -0.84 -15.76 7.60
N THR A 70 0.23 -16.56 7.54
CA THR A 70 0.39 -17.80 8.32
C THR A 70 1.42 -17.65 9.41
#